data_AF-A0A6J4IRG5-F1
#
_entry.id   AF-A0A6J4IRG5-F1
#
_cell.length_a   1.000
_cell.length_b   1.000
_cell.length_c   1.000
_cell.angle_alpha   90.00
_cell.angle_beta   90.00
_cell.angle_gamma   90.00
#
_symmetry.space_group_name_H-M   'P 1'
#
loop_
_entity.id
_entity.type
_entity.pdbx_description
1 polymer ?
#
loop_
_entity_poly.entity_id
_entity_poly.type
_entity_poly.pdbx_seq_one_letter_code
_entity_poly.pdbx_strand_id
1 'polypeptide(L)'
;MTTLLRTDSSHADFVELVKHLDADLRIRDGEDHAFYNQFNKIDKIRYVVVAYRDGQPAGCGAIKEYAPAVMEVKRMYVAPA
;
A
#
# COMPACT_ATOMS: atom_id res chain seq x y z
N MET A 1 -19.58 -4.98 -7.07
CA MET A 1 -18.84 -4.51 -8.28
C MET A 1 -17.47 -4.01 -7.84
N THR A 2 -16.40 -4.34 -8.57
CA THR A 2 -15.05 -3.88 -8.24
C THR A 2 -14.66 -2.70 -9.13
N THR A 3 -14.20 -1.60 -8.52
CA THR A 3 -13.68 -0.44 -9.25
C THR A 3 -12.24 -0.17 -8.85
N LEU A 4 -11.47 0.42 -9.75
CA LEU A 4 -10.06 0.75 -9.53
C LEU A 4 -9.87 2.26 -9.68
N LEU A 5 -9.23 2.86 -8.68
CA LEU A 5 -8.82 4.26 -8.68
C LEU A 5 -7.31 4.34 -8.86
N ARG A 6 -6.84 5.11 -9.84
CA ARG A 6 -5.41 5.44 -10.00
C ARG A 6 -5.14 6.77 -9.31
N THR A 7 -4.13 6.81 -8.45
CA THR A 7 -3.81 7.94 -7.59
C THR A 7 -2.32 7.92 -7.20
N ASP A 8 -1.96 8.62 -6.13
CA ASP A 8 -0.62 8.69 -5.57
C ASP A 8 -0.63 8.41 -4.05
N SER A 9 0.55 8.52 -3.43
CA SER A 9 0.76 8.22 -2.01
C SER A 9 -0.03 9.09 -1.02
N SER A 10 -0.62 10.19 -1.45
CA SER A 10 -1.39 11.09 -0.58
C SER A 10 -2.86 10.67 -0.39
N HIS A 11 -3.34 9.69 -1.15
CA HIS A 11 -4.74 9.26 -1.09
C HIS A 11 -5.08 8.64 0.27
N ALA A 12 -6.11 9.17 0.96
CA ALA A 12 -6.46 8.76 2.32
C ALA A 12 -6.72 7.24 2.45
N ASP A 13 -7.48 6.65 1.53
CA ASP A 13 -7.75 5.21 1.57
C ASP A 13 -6.50 4.36 1.32
N PHE A 14 -5.55 4.85 0.52
CA PHE A 14 -4.27 4.16 0.33
C PHE A 14 -3.45 4.18 1.62
N VAL A 15 -3.37 5.35 2.27
CA VAL A 15 -2.69 5.50 3.56
C VAL A 15 -3.29 4.55 4.60
N GLU A 16 -4.62 4.43 4.65
CA GLU A 16 -5.29 3.54 5.60
C GLU A 16 -5.02 2.06 5.31
N LEU A 17 -5.12 1.63 4.04
CA LEU A 17 -4.79 0.26 3.64
C LEU A 17 -3.32 -0.11 3.91
N VAL A 18 -2.40 0.84 3.77
CA VAL A 18 -0.99 0.64 4.13
C VAL A 18 -0.81 0.43 5.63
N LYS A 19 -1.56 1.14 6.50
CA LYS A 19 -1.52 0.88 7.95
C LYS A 19 -1.99 -0.54 8.27
N HIS A 20 -3.02 -1.02 7.59
CA HIS A 20 -3.49 -2.40 7.76
C HIS A 20 -2.44 -3.43 7.31
N LEU A 21 -1.76 -3.19 6.18
CA LEU A 21 -0.63 -4.00 5.74
C LEU A 21 0.49 -4.02 6.79
N ASP A 22 0.90 -2.86 7.28
CA ASP A 22 1.98 -2.75 8.27
C ASP A 22 1.61 -3.45 9.58
N ALA A 23 0.34 -3.38 9.99
CA ALA A 23 -0.18 -4.11 11.16
C ALA A 23 -0.19 -5.63 10.96
N ASP A 24 -0.58 -6.13 9.79
CA ASP A 24 -0.53 -7.56 9.45
C ASP A 24 0.91 -8.08 9.39
N LEU A 25 1.82 -7.32 8.77
CA LEU A 25 3.25 -7.64 8.77
C LEU A 25 3.83 -7.68 10.19
N ARG A 26 3.40 -6.78 11.09
CA ARG A 26 3.83 -6.81 12.50
C ARG A 26 3.54 -8.11 13.21
N ILE A 27 2.35 -8.64 12.98
CA ILE A 27 1.92 -9.88 13.61
C ILE A 27 2.77 -11.05 13.11
N ARG A 28 3.20 -10.99 11.83
CA ARG A 28 4.02 -12.03 11.20
C ARG A 28 5.51 -11.92 11.55
N ASP A 29 6.03 -10.71 11.67
CA ASP A 29 7.47 -10.42 11.78
C ASP A 29 7.98 -10.24 13.22
N GLY A 30 7.11 -10.21 14.23
CA GLY A 30 7.53 -10.20 15.65
C GLY A 30 8.06 -8.84 16.17
N GLU A 31 9.04 -8.87 17.10
CA GLU A 31 9.49 -7.70 17.89
C GLU A 31 10.34 -6.65 17.14
N ASP A 32 10.72 -6.86 15.88
CA ASP A 32 11.60 -5.94 15.12
C ASP A 32 10.89 -4.69 14.55
N HIS A 33 9.65 -4.43 14.97
CA HIS A 33 8.75 -3.46 14.32
C HIS A 33 9.11 -2.00 14.50
N ALA A 34 9.75 -1.65 15.63
CA ALA A 34 10.10 -0.26 15.93
C ALA A 34 11.13 0.33 14.95
N PHE A 35 11.91 -0.50 14.25
CA PHE A 35 13.00 -0.07 13.37
C PHE A 35 12.53 0.31 11.95
N TYR A 36 11.43 -0.27 11.46
CA TYR A 36 10.98 -0.12 10.06
C TYR A 36 10.05 1.08 9.81
N ASN A 37 9.35 1.58 10.83
CA ASN A 37 8.41 2.70 10.71
C ASN A 37 9.05 3.99 10.19
N GLN A 38 10.34 4.21 10.47
CA GLN A 38 11.07 5.40 10.06
C GLN A 38 11.51 5.38 8.58
N PHE A 39 11.66 4.20 7.97
CA PHE A 39 12.02 4.04 6.55
C PHE A 39 10.80 3.85 5.64
N ASN A 40 9.66 3.46 6.21
CA ASN A 40 8.41 3.17 5.51
C ASN A 40 7.61 4.43 5.09
N LYS A 41 8.29 5.54 4.80
CA LYS A 41 7.62 6.73 4.30
C LYS A 41 7.10 6.45 2.89
N ILE A 42 5.78 6.34 2.76
CA ILE A 42 5.07 6.31 1.48
C ILE A 42 5.16 7.64 0.73
N ASP A 43 5.69 8.69 1.37
CA ASP A 43 6.01 9.97 0.74
C ASP A 43 6.77 9.74 -0.58
N LYS A 44 6.18 10.23 -1.68
CA LYS A 44 6.71 10.24 -3.05
C LYS A 44 6.41 9.00 -3.92
N ILE A 45 5.42 8.17 -3.60
CA ILE A 45 4.95 7.15 -4.56
C ILE A 45 3.93 7.79 -5.51
N ARG A 46 4.32 7.96 -6.78
CA ARG A 46 3.49 8.63 -7.80
C ARG A 46 2.40 7.76 -8.41
N TYR A 47 2.59 6.44 -8.38
CA TYR A 47 1.71 5.50 -9.05
C TYR A 47 1.13 4.52 -8.03
N VAL A 48 -0.13 4.77 -7.66
CA VAL A 48 -0.91 3.96 -6.72
C VAL A 48 -2.20 3.54 -7.40
N VAL A 49 -2.64 2.33 -7.10
CA VAL A 49 -3.99 1.83 -7.41
C VAL A 49 -4.68 1.45 -6.12
N VAL A 50 -5.90 1.97 -5.93
CA VAL A 50 -6.82 1.55 -4.85
C VAL A 50 -7.98 0.80 -5.49
N ALA A 51 -8.25 -0.40 -4.98
CA ALA A 51 -9.38 -1.22 -5.39
C ALA A 51 -10.53 -1.02 -4.40
N TYR A 52 -11.72 -0.75 -4.92
CA TYR A 52 -12.94 -0.66 -4.14
C TYR A 52 -13.86 -1.83 -4.45
N ARG A 53 -14.50 -2.37 -3.42
CA ARG A 53 -15.58 -3.34 -3.52
C ARG A 53 -16.82 -2.72 -2.89
N ASP A 54 -17.86 -2.55 -3.69
CA ASP A 54 -19.14 -2.00 -3.24
C ASP A 54 -19.00 -0.61 -2.54
N GLY A 55 -18.07 0.20 -3.05
CA GLY A 55 -17.78 1.55 -2.55
C GLY A 55 -16.82 1.61 -1.38
N GLN A 56 -16.38 0.47 -0.83
CA GLN A 56 -15.41 0.42 0.26
C GLN A 56 -14.01 0.05 -0.24
N PRO A 57 -12.94 0.67 0.29
CA PRO A 57 -11.57 0.31 -0.07
C PRO A 57 -11.28 -1.13 0.35
N ALA A 58 -10.98 -1.98 -0.62
CA ALA A 58 -10.78 -3.42 -0.44
C ALA A 58 -9.31 -3.84 -0.62
N GLY A 59 -8.49 -3.02 -1.27
CA GLY A 59 -7.07 -3.31 -1.44
C GLY A 59 -6.33 -2.19 -2.15
N CYS A 60 -5.00 -2.27 -2.14
CA CYS A 60 -4.13 -1.33 -2.80
C CYS A 60 -2.88 -1.98 -3.38
N GLY A 61 -2.25 -1.27 -4.31
CA GLY A 61 -0.92 -1.57 -4.82
C GLY A 61 -0.24 -0.31 -5.29
N ALA A 62 1.09 -0.30 -5.20
CA ALA A 62 1.88 0.85 -5.61
C ALA A 62 3.08 0.41 -6.45
N ILE A 63 3.50 1.25 -7.39
CA ILE A 63 4.70 0.99 -8.19
C ILE A 63 5.61 2.22 -8.19
N LYS A 64 6.92 1.97 -8.20
CA LYS A 64 7.95 3.02 -8.23
C LYS A 64 9.02 2.65 -9.25
N GLU A 65 9.51 3.64 -9.97
CA GLU A 65 10.64 3.43 -10.88
C GLU A 65 11.87 2.96 -10.10
N TYR A 66 12.46 1.87 -10.58
CA TYR A 66 13.68 1.27 -10.03
C TYR A 66 14.86 1.48 -10.98
N ALA A 67 14.63 1.31 -12.29
CA ALA A 67 15.60 1.56 -13.35
C ALA A 67 14.85 1.93 -14.65
N PRO A 68 15.54 2.41 -15.70
CA PRO A 68 14.89 2.68 -16.98
C PRO A 68 14.12 1.44 -17.49
N ALA A 69 12.83 1.62 -17.78
CA ALA A 69 11.90 0.55 -18.15
C ALA A 69 11.66 -0.56 -17.10
N VAL A 70 12.07 -0.35 -15.84
CA VAL A 70 11.86 -1.29 -14.73
C VAL A 70 11.12 -0.60 -13.58
N MET A 71 9.98 -1.18 -13.21
CA MET A 71 9.16 -0.73 -12.09
C MET A 71 9.18 -1.76 -10.98
N GLU A 72 9.36 -1.30 -9.75
CA GLU A 72 9.24 -2.12 -8.55
C GLU A 72 7.80 -2.09 -8.04
N VAL A 73 7.24 -3.26 -7.75
CA VAL A 73 5.91 -3.40 -7.12
C VAL A 73 6.08 -3.37 -5.60
N LYS A 74 5.29 -2.53 -4.93
CA LYS A 74 5.33 -2.33 -3.48
C LYS A 74 3.92 -2.19 -2.90
N ARG A 75 3.83 -2.34 -1.56
CA ARG A 75 2.62 -2.03 -0.78
C ARG A 75 1.35 -2.70 -1.32
N MET A 76 1.50 -3.95 -1.75
CA MET A 76 0.39 -4.78 -2.20
C MET A 76 -0.35 -5.29 -0.97
N TYR A 77 -1.64 -4.97 -0.87
CA TYR A 77 -2.49 -5.42 0.23
C TYR A 77 -3.92 -5.59 -0.26
N VAL A 78 -4.57 -6.66 0.21
CA VAL A 78 -6.01 -6.89 0.05
C VAL A 78 -6.54 -7.20 1.43
N ALA A 79 -7.59 -6.49 1.83
CA ALA A 79 -8.23 -6.72 3.12
C ALA A 79 -8.72 -8.19 3.20
N PRO A 80 -8.51 -8.88 4.33
CA PRO A 80 -9.09 -10.20 4.57
C PRO A 80 -10.61 -10.19 4.41
N ALA A 81 -11.17 -11.31 3.99
CA ALA A 81 -12.61 -11.52 3.81
C ALA A 81 -13.33 -11.77 5.14
#